data_AF-A0A3C1T072-F1
#
_entry.id   AF-A0A3C1T072-F1
#
_cell.length_a   1.000
_cell.length_b   1.000
_cell.length_c   1.000
_cell.angle_alpha   90.00
_cell.angle_beta   90.00
_cell.angle_gamma   90.00
#
_symmetry.space_group_name_H-M   'P 1'
#
loop_
_entity.id
_entity.type
_entity.pdbx_description
1 polymer ?
#
loop_
_entity_poly.entity_id
_entity_poly.type
_entity_poly.pdbx_seq_one_letter_code
_entity_poly.pdbx_strand_id
1 'polypeptide(L)'
;LWAATDIDPKYINPELTTSEPYVMGSHATGCGAWCSGPEDISGNIPEYYWGYNRMTTVDGLFGAGDSVGGTPHAFSSGSFTEGRLSAKAACKYIDDGKANGININQKQIDDRKEEIYRPLETYTIGRNEIVGGTV
;
A
#
# COMPACT_ATOMS: atom_id res chain seq x y z
N LEU A 1 -16.31 -19.56 -13.57
CA LEU A 1 -16.93 -19.38 -14.90
C LEU A 1 -16.78 -20.65 -15.72
N TRP A 2 -15.66 -20.87 -16.41
CA TRP A 2 -15.54 -21.91 -17.44
C TRP A 2 -15.97 -23.33 -17.01
N ALA A 3 -15.36 -23.90 -15.97
CA ALA A 3 -15.72 -25.24 -15.51
C ALA A 3 -17.12 -25.37 -14.90
N ALA A 4 -17.68 -24.27 -14.37
CA ALA A 4 -19.00 -24.27 -13.73
C ALA A 4 -20.14 -24.04 -14.74
N THR A 5 -19.82 -23.59 -15.95
CA THR A 5 -20.79 -23.26 -17.01
C THR A 5 -20.47 -23.98 -18.33
N ASP A 6 -19.65 -25.04 -18.29
CA ASP A 6 -19.19 -25.84 -19.44
C ASP A 6 -18.70 -25.02 -20.65
N ILE A 7 -17.98 -23.92 -20.40
CA ILE A 7 -17.35 -23.12 -21.47
C ILE A 7 -15.97 -23.68 -21.77
N ASP A 8 -15.82 -24.34 -22.92
CA ASP A 8 -14.51 -24.64 -23.53
C ASP A 8 -14.10 -23.46 -24.44
N PRO A 9 -13.06 -22.69 -24.06
CA PRO A 9 -12.62 -21.53 -24.82
C PRO A 9 -12.11 -21.86 -26.23
N LYS A 10 -11.83 -23.14 -26.54
CA LYS A 10 -11.51 -23.59 -27.90
C LYS A 10 -12.70 -23.46 -28.85
N TYR A 11 -13.93 -23.58 -28.34
CA TYR A 11 -15.15 -23.65 -29.13
C TYR A 11 -16.13 -22.52 -28.86
N ILE A 12 -16.11 -21.95 -27.66
CA ILE A 12 -17.05 -20.91 -27.22
C ILE A 12 -16.25 -19.71 -26.71
N ASN A 13 -16.47 -18.54 -27.31
CA ASN A 13 -15.87 -17.31 -26.82
C ASN A 13 -16.54 -16.89 -25.51
N PRO A 14 -15.76 -16.62 -24.43
CA PRO A 14 -16.33 -16.14 -23.18
C PRO A 14 -16.78 -14.68 -23.31
N GLU A 15 -17.82 -14.31 -22.56
CA GLU A 15 -18.24 -12.91 -22.41
C GLU A 15 -17.15 -12.10 -21.69
N LEU A 16 -16.92 -10.87 -22.15
CA LEU A 16 -16.02 -9.91 -21.50
C LEU A 16 -16.84 -8.79 -20.89
N THR A 17 -16.56 -8.49 -19.64
CA THR A 17 -17.16 -7.36 -18.92
C THR A 17 -16.08 -6.61 -18.16
N THR A 18 -16.30 -5.33 -17.93
CA THR A 18 -15.45 -4.53 -17.04
C THR A 18 -15.81 -4.83 -15.60
N SER A 19 -14.80 -5.02 -14.76
CA SER A 19 -15.03 -5.07 -13.31
C SER A 19 -15.33 -3.68 -12.74
N GLU A 20 -15.68 -3.68 -11.46
CA GLU A 20 -15.70 -2.50 -10.60
C GLU A 20 -14.32 -1.82 -10.48
N PRO A 21 -14.27 -0.55 -10.03
CA PRO A 21 -13.00 0.17 -9.86
C PRO A 21 -12.07 -0.47 -8.83
N TYR A 22 -10.78 -0.47 -9.11
CA TYR A 22 -9.70 -0.84 -8.19
C TYR A 22 -8.76 0.34 -7.93
N VAL A 23 -8.23 0.42 -6.70
CA VAL A 23 -7.26 1.46 -6.30
C VAL A 23 -5.93 0.79 -6.04
N MET A 24 -4.94 1.06 -6.89
CA MET A 24 -3.61 0.48 -6.80
C MET A 24 -2.58 1.28 -7.61
N GLY A 25 -1.29 1.06 -7.37
CA GLY A 25 -0.20 1.90 -7.87
C GLY A 25 0.72 1.25 -8.91
N SER A 26 0.77 -0.08 -8.95
CA SER A 26 1.77 -0.80 -9.74
C SER A 26 1.30 -1.28 -11.11
N HIS A 27 -0.01 -1.45 -11.33
CA HIS A 27 -0.56 -1.95 -12.60
C HIS A 27 -0.83 -0.79 -13.57
N ALA A 28 -2.06 -0.64 -14.05
CA ALA A 28 -2.43 0.36 -15.04
C ALA A 28 -2.85 1.71 -14.42
N THR A 29 -2.91 1.78 -13.09
CA THR A 29 -3.27 2.97 -12.32
C THR A 29 -2.09 3.40 -11.45
N GLY A 30 -1.92 4.71 -11.26
CA GLY A 30 -0.81 5.28 -10.49
C GLY A 30 -1.23 5.81 -9.12
N CYS A 31 -2.18 5.16 -8.45
CA CYS A 31 -2.64 5.56 -7.12
C CYS A 31 -1.64 5.14 -6.05
N GLY A 32 -1.32 6.02 -5.10
CA GLY A 32 -0.46 5.68 -3.97
C GLY A 32 0.18 6.90 -3.33
N ALA A 33 1.09 6.68 -2.38
CA ALA A 33 1.81 7.75 -1.71
C ALA A 33 2.78 8.47 -2.65
N TRP A 34 2.93 9.78 -2.45
CA TRP A 34 3.96 10.57 -3.10
C TRP A 34 5.33 10.25 -2.52
N CYS A 35 6.29 9.93 -3.38
CA CYS A 35 7.61 9.47 -2.95
C CYS A 35 8.74 10.18 -3.71
N SER A 36 9.89 10.34 -3.04
CA SER A 36 11.08 10.97 -3.59
C SER A 36 11.64 10.10 -4.71
N GLY A 37 12.09 10.72 -5.79
CA GLY A 37 12.82 10.05 -6.86
C GLY A 37 14.29 9.78 -6.50
N PRO A 38 15.05 9.18 -7.42
CA PRO A 38 16.48 8.96 -7.28
C PRO A 38 17.29 10.22 -7.58
N GLU A 39 18.39 10.42 -6.85
CA GLU A 39 19.23 11.63 -6.90
C GLU A 39 19.74 11.98 -8.31
N ASP A 40 20.14 10.97 -9.08
CA ASP A 40 20.70 11.14 -10.42
C ASP A 40 19.68 11.58 -11.48
N ILE A 41 18.39 11.44 -11.21
CA ILE A 41 17.30 11.85 -12.13
C ILE A 41 16.58 13.09 -11.59
N SER A 42 16.21 13.09 -10.32
CA SER A 42 15.38 14.14 -9.71
C SER A 42 16.13 15.07 -8.76
N GLY A 43 17.43 14.87 -8.52
CA GLY A 43 18.19 15.58 -7.48
C GLY A 43 18.21 17.11 -7.59
N ASN A 44 18.03 17.64 -8.80
CA ASN A 44 17.97 19.08 -9.06
C ASN A 44 16.53 19.64 -9.11
N ILE A 45 15.52 18.83 -8.77
CA ILE A 45 14.10 19.21 -8.79
C ILE A 45 13.53 19.04 -7.37
N PRO A 46 13.51 20.10 -6.54
CA PRO A 46 13.13 20.02 -5.12
C PRO A 46 11.78 19.36 -4.88
N GLU A 47 10.82 19.52 -5.79
CA GLU A 47 9.47 18.96 -5.71
C GLU A 47 9.45 17.41 -5.87
N TYR A 48 10.49 16.84 -6.49
CA TYR A 48 10.61 15.40 -6.76
C TYR A 48 11.73 14.74 -5.97
N TYR A 49 12.50 15.49 -5.18
CA TYR A 49 13.63 14.94 -4.44
C TYR A 49 13.82 15.61 -3.08
N TRP A 50 13.61 14.82 -2.02
CA TRP A 50 13.83 15.25 -0.63
C TRP A 50 14.76 14.32 0.15
N GLY A 51 15.54 13.49 -0.55
CA GLY A 51 16.77 12.90 -0.01
C GLY A 51 16.94 11.40 -0.23
N TYR A 52 15.90 10.60 -0.02
CA TYR A 52 16.02 9.13 -0.10
C TYR A 52 15.02 8.56 -1.10
N ASN A 53 15.51 7.85 -2.11
CA ASN A 53 14.67 7.26 -3.16
C ASN A 53 13.55 6.39 -2.55
N ARG A 54 12.32 6.60 -3.02
CA ARG A 54 11.09 5.95 -2.55
C ARG A 54 10.68 6.22 -1.09
N MET A 55 11.31 7.20 -0.43
CA MET A 55 10.79 7.73 0.84
C MET A 55 9.55 8.59 0.56
N THR A 56 8.51 8.43 1.36
CA THR A 56 7.31 9.28 1.32
C THR A 56 7.62 10.67 1.89
N THR A 57 6.63 11.56 1.93
CA THR A 57 6.75 12.85 2.64
C THR A 57 6.82 12.71 4.17
N VAL A 58 6.57 11.51 4.71
CA VAL A 58 6.83 11.18 6.11
C VAL A 58 8.25 10.61 6.22
N ASP A 59 9.10 11.29 6.99
CA ASP A 59 10.49 10.91 7.20
C ASP A 59 10.60 9.47 7.73
N GLY A 60 11.46 8.68 7.08
CA GLY A 60 11.69 7.28 7.45
C GLY A 60 10.61 6.29 7.02
N LEU A 61 9.50 6.76 6.41
CA LEU A 61 8.48 5.89 5.82
C LEU A 61 8.71 5.72 4.32
N PHE A 62 8.90 4.49 3.88
CA PHE A 62 9.20 4.14 2.49
C PHE A 62 8.08 3.29 1.87
N GLY A 63 7.90 3.41 0.56
CA GLY A 63 6.93 2.61 -0.20
C GLY A 63 7.57 1.86 -1.37
N ALA A 64 6.82 0.92 -1.94
CA ALA A 64 7.11 0.23 -3.20
C ALA A 64 5.84 -0.47 -3.74
N GLY A 65 5.76 -0.66 -5.06
CA GLY A 65 4.61 -1.31 -5.68
C GLY A 65 3.34 -0.50 -5.45
N ASP A 66 2.25 -1.17 -5.05
CA ASP A 66 0.94 -0.51 -4.91
C ASP A 66 0.86 0.58 -3.84
N SER A 67 1.83 0.66 -2.92
CA SER A 67 1.85 1.75 -1.93
C SER A 67 2.35 3.08 -2.50
N VAL A 68 2.97 3.09 -3.69
CA VAL A 68 3.57 4.28 -4.31
C VAL A 68 2.80 4.69 -5.55
N GLY A 69 2.47 5.98 -5.64
CA GLY A 69 1.77 6.55 -6.78
C GLY A 69 2.71 7.18 -7.80
N GLY A 70 2.15 7.59 -8.94
CA GLY A 70 2.87 8.35 -9.97
C GLY A 70 3.84 7.56 -10.85
N THR A 71 4.10 6.29 -10.54
CA THR A 71 4.94 5.38 -11.35
C THR A 71 4.24 4.06 -11.67
N PRO A 72 3.14 4.09 -12.46
CA PRO A 72 2.42 2.87 -12.87
C PRO A 72 3.25 2.00 -13.82
N HIS A 73 2.68 0.85 -14.21
CA HIS A 73 3.28 -0.15 -15.10
C HIS A 73 4.52 -0.84 -14.53
N ALA A 74 4.62 -0.90 -13.21
CA ALA A 74 5.62 -1.70 -12.52
C ALA A 74 5.29 -3.20 -12.59
N PHE A 75 4.02 -3.59 -12.44
CA PHE A 75 3.56 -4.99 -12.34
C PHE A 75 4.40 -5.80 -11.34
N SER A 76 4.52 -7.11 -11.52
CA SER A 76 5.25 -7.98 -10.59
C SER A 76 6.75 -7.66 -10.52
N SER A 77 7.44 -7.60 -11.66
CA SER A 77 8.90 -7.41 -11.72
C SER A 77 9.32 -5.99 -11.33
N GLY A 78 8.57 -4.98 -11.75
CA GLY A 78 8.79 -3.59 -11.36
C GLY A 78 8.49 -3.36 -9.89
N SER A 79 7.39 -3.91 -9.33
CA SER A 79 7.11 -3.78 -7.88
C SER A 79 8.22 -4.40 -7.04
N PHE A 80 8.71 -5.57 -7.44
CA PHE A 80 9.85 -6.21 -6.78
C PHE A 80 11.12 -5.34 -6.89
N THR A 81 11.36 -4.74 -8.06
CA THR A 81 12.50 -3.86 -8.29
C THR A 81 12.40 -2.56 -7.46
N GLU A 82 11.22 -1.95 -7.39
CA GLU A 82 10.95 -0.81 -6.50
C GLU A 82 11.20 -1.16 -5.04
N GLY A 83 10.79 -2.37 -4.61
CA GLY A 83 11.08 -2.87 -3.27
C GLY A 83 12.58 -2.92 -2.98
N ARG A 84 13.40 -3.34 -3.94
CA ARG A 84 14.87 -3.34 -3.81
C ARG A 84 15.45 -1.93 -3.73
N LEU A 85 14.94 -0.99 -4.53
CA LEU A 85 15.37 0.41 -4.51
C LEU A 85 15.03 1.07 -3.18
N SER A 86 13.79 0.88 -2.73
CA SER A 86 13.25 1.38 -1.46
C SER A 86 14.02 0.82 -0.27
N ALA A 87 14.30 -0.50 -0.25
CA ALA A 87 15.09 -1.13 0.80
C ALA A 87 16.52 -0.60 0.87
N LYS A 88 17.20 -0.43 -0.28
CA LYS A 88 18.56 0.14 -0.31
C LYS A 88 18.58 1.57 0.23
N ALA A 89 17.59 2.39 -0.13
CA ALA A 89 17.48 3.76 0.37
C ALA A 89 17.15 3.80 1.87
N ALA A 90 16.30 2.90 2.37
CA ALA A 90 15.99 2.78 3.79
C ALA A 90 17.22 2.36 4.63
N CYS A 91 18.04 1.43 4.14
CA CYS A 91 19.31 1.11 4.79
C CYS A 91 20.21 2.34 4.88
N LYS A 92 20.35 3.10 3.79
CA LYS A 92 21.13 4.34 3.79
C LYS A 92 20.58 5.37 4.78
N TYR A 93 19.26 5.53 4.87
CA TYR A 93 18.60 6.42 5.84
C TYR A 93 18.98 6.06 7.29
N ILE A 94 19.02 4.77 7.60
CA ILE A 94 19.44 4.26 8.91
C ILE A 94 20.95 4.52 9.14
N ASP A 95 21.79 4.19 8.16
CA ASP A 95 23.25 4.34 8.27
C ASP A 95 23.67 5.82 8.41
N ASP A 96 22.92 6.74 7.80
CA ASP A 96 23.11 8.19 7.95
C ASP A 96 22.60 8.71 9.33
N GLY A 97 22.13 7.83 10.20
CA GLY A 97 21.67 8.13 11.55
C GLY A 97 20.31 8.83 11.62
N LYS A 98 19.55 8.87 10.52
CA LYS A 98 18.26 9.56 10.46
C LYS A 98 17.16 8.86 11.25
N ALA A 99 17.31 7.56 11.47
CA ALA A 99 16.41 6.79 12.31
C ALA A 99 16.73 6.90 13.82
N ASN A 100 17.80 7.59 14.20
CA ASN A 100 18.19 7.70 15.61
C ASN A 100 17.19 8.54 16.40
N GLY A 101 16.81 8.05 17.57
CA GLY A 101 15.89 8.76 18.47
C GLY A 101 14.41 8.65 18.08
N ILE A 102 14.05 7.79 17.12
CA ILE A 102 12.65 7.37 16.93
C ILE A 102 12.15 6.82 18.26
N ASN A 103 11.15 7.49 18.83
CA ASN A 103 10.54 7.13 20.09
C ASN A 103 9.04 6.91 19.85
N ILE A 104 8.53 5.78 20.33
CA ILE A 104 7.14 5.38 20.16
C ILE A 104 6.40 5.73 21.44
N ASN A 105 5.32 6.51 21.32
CA ASN A 105 4.53 6.92 22.47
C ASN A 105 3.67 5.76 22.98
N GLN A 106 3.88 5.35 24.24
CA GLN A 106 3.10 4.28 24.87
C GLN A 106 1.58 4.56 24.84
N LYS A 107 1.17 5.81 25.06
CA LYS A 107 -0.24 6.18 24.97
C LYS A 107 -0.81 5.91 23.58
N GLN A 108 -0.07 6.22 22.51
CA GLN A 108 -0.52 5.94 21.14
C GLN A 108 -0.67 4.43 20.90
N ILE A 109 0.22 3.61 21.47
CA ILE A 109 0.11 2.15 21.41
C ILE A 109 -1.16 1.68 22.11
N ASP A 110 -1.41 2.16 23.33
CA ASP A 110 -2.55 1.74 24.14
C ASP A 110 -3.88 2.14 23.48
N ASP A 111 -3.99 3.39 23.00
CA ASP A 111 -5.15 3.89 22.27
C ASP A 111 -5.43 3.04 21.00
N ARG A 112 -4.38 2.68 20.25
CA ARG A 112 -4.51 1.83 19.04
C ARG A 112 -4.90 0.41 19.37
N LYS A 113 -4.38 -0.14 20.48
CA LYS A 113 -4.75 -1.47 20.94
C LYS A 113 -6.25 -1.53 21.26
N GLU A 114 -6.76 -0.55 22.02
CA GLU A 114 -8.19 -0.46 22.31
C GLU A 114 -9.02 -0.36 21.02
N GLU A 115 -8.63 0.52 20.09
CA GLU A 115 -9.32 0.69 18.81
C GLU A 115 -9.36 -0.59 17.96
N ILE A 116 -8.23 -1.30 17.83
CA ILE A 116 -8.10 -2.53 17.04
C ILE A 116 -8.97 -3.65 17.62
N TYR A 117 -9.06 -3.76 18.96
CA TYR A 117 -9.80 -4.83 19.63
C TYR A 117 -11.26 -4.49 19.94
N ARG A 118 -11.67 -3.21 19.85
CA ARG A 118 -13.06 -2.75 20.06
C ARG A 118 -14.12 -3.57 19.31
N PRO A 119 -13.93 -4.05 18.06
CA PRO A 119 -14.92 -4.90 17.41
C PRO A 119 -15.19 -6.23 18.14
N LEU A 120 -14.16 -6.82 18.77
CA LEU A 120 -14.32 -8.06 19.55
C LEU A 120 -15.10 -7.83 20.85
N GLU A 121 -14.87 -6.68 21.50
CA GLU A 121 -15.62 -6.27 22.69
C GLU A 121 -17.08 -5.98 22.34
N THR A 122 -17.30 -5.25 21.25
CA THR A 122 -18.64 -4.96 20.72
C THR A 122 -19.39 -6.25 20.43
N TYR A 123 -18.75 -7.23 19.78
CA TYR A 123 -19.33 -8.55 19.58
C TYR A 123 -19.62 -9.26 20.91
N THR A 124 -18.68 -9.26 21.86
CA THR A 124 -18.84 -9.97 23.13
C THR A 124 -20.04 -9.47 23.94
N ILE A 125 -20.27 -8.16 23.94
CA ILE A 125 -21.41 -7.52 24.61
C ILE A 125 -22.70 -7.73 23.80
N GLY A 126 -22.68 -7.41 22.51
CA GLY A 126 -23.87 -7.36 21.64
C GLY A 126 -24.30 -8.69 21.03
N ARG A 127 -23.54 -9.78 21.15
CA ARG A 127 -23.83 -11.08 20.49
C ARG A 127 -25.16 -11.73 20.87
N ASN A 128 -25.76 -11.34 22.01
CA ASN A 128 -27.06 -11.84 22.46
C ASN A 128 -28.19 -10.83 22.21
N GLU A 129 -27.89 -9.66 21.63
CA GLU A 129 -28.90 -8.66 21.28
C GLU A 129 -29.48 -8.97 19.89
N ILE A 130 -30.81 -9.02 19.80
CA ILE A 130 -31.49 -9.10 18.51
C ILE A 130 -31.49 -7.70 17.91
N VAL A 131 -30.52 -7.42 17.04
CA VAL A 131 -30.56 -6.23 16.19
C VAL A 131 -31.59 -6.46 15.08
N GLY A 132 -32.81 -5.96 15.29
CA GLY A 132 -33.81 -5.85 14.25
C GLY A 132 -33.35 -4.81 13.23
N GLY A 133 -32.40 -5.19 12.36
CA GLY A 133 -31.87 -4.30 11.34
C GLY A 133 -33.01 -3.69 10.53
N THR A 134 -33.13 -2.36 10.54
CA THR A 134 -33.93 -1.65 9.55
C THR A 134 -33.13 -1.66 8.25
N VAL A 135 -33.64 -2.42 7.27
CA VAL A 135 -33.30 -2.29 5.84
C VAL A 135 -33.69 -0.93 5.31
#